data_AF-A0A936DM79-F1
#
_entry.id   AF-A0A936DM79-F1
#
_cell.length_a   1.000
_cell.length_b   1.000
_cell.length_c   1.000
_cell.angle_alpha   90.00
_cell.angle_beta   90.00
_cell.angle_gamma   90.00
#
_symmetry.space_group_name_H-M   'P 1'
#
loop_
_entity.id
_entity.type
_entity.pdbx_description
1 polymer ?
#
loop_
_entity_poly.entity_id
_entity_poly.type
_entity_poly.pdbx_seq_one_letter_code
_entity_poly.pdbx_strand_id
1 'polypeptide(L)'
;MPSESIKQRFCIIKIIEASPTQLAFVRVCLNELFNIEIDNLFVVSCLKSFKNTLDIKLKAEGIKYILVYINHKTGADVLVNGINNPDTISLEKIILDT
;
A
#
# COMPACT_ATOMS: atom_id res chain seq x y z
N MET A 1 21.15 -23.78 0.72
CA MET A 1 20.32 -23.07 -0.27
C MET A 1 20.45 -21.59 0.04
N PRO A 2 20.83 -20.71 -0.90
CA PRO A 2 20.72 -19.29 -0.63
C PRO A 2 19.26 -19.02 -0.33
N SER A 3 18.96 -18.52 0.86
CA SER A 3 17.64 -18.00 1.19
C SER A 3 17.28 -17.04 0.07
N GLU A 4 16.25 -17.34 -0.72
CA GLU A 4 15.68 -16.33 -1.60
C GLU A 4 15.33 -15.16 -0.69
N SER A 5 16.17 -14.12 -0.72
CA SER A 5 15.94 -12.93 0.07
C SER A 5 14.53 -12.51 -0.28
N ILE A 6 13.62 -12.51 0.70
CA ILE A 6 12.29 -11.91 0.56
C ILE A 6 12.54 -10.63 -0.22
N LYS A 7 12.03 -10.56 -1.45
CA LYS A 7 12.34 -9.48 -2.39
C LYS A 7 12.17 -8.19 -1.59
N GLN A 8 13.23 -7.39 -1.45
CA GLN A 8 13.30 -6.22 -0.54
C GLN A 8 12.42 -5.04 -1.01
N ARG A 9 11.31 -5.36 -1.67
CA ARG A 9 10.34 -4.45 -2.27
C ARG A 9 8.96 -4.87 -1.80
N PHE A 10 8.34 -4.05 -0.98
CA PHE A 10 7.03 -4.32 -0.43
C PHE A 10 6.17 -3.06 -0.46
N CYS A 11 4.87 -3.28 -0.49
CA CYS A 11 3.85 -2.24 -0.36
C CYS A 11 3.10 -2.47 0.93
N ILE A 12 3.07 -1.45 1.80
CA ILE A 12 2.21 -1.39 2.96
C ILE A 12 0.93 -0.66 2.53
N ILE A 13 -0.21 -1.29 2.73
CA ILE A 13 -1.51 -0.79 2.35
C ILE A 13 -2.33 -0.65 3.63
N LYS A 14 -2.62 0.57 4.07
CA LYS A 14 -3.58 0.79 5.16
C LYS A 14 -4.89 1.27 4.57
N ILE A 15 -5.94 0.51 4.77
CA ILE A 15 -7.31 0.92 4.42
C ILE A 15 -7.94 1.64 5.62
N ILE A 16 -8.52 2.81 5.36
CA ILE A 16 -9.13 3.69 6.37
C ILE A 16 -10.64 3.66 6.15
N GLU A 17 -11.41 3.36 7.21
CA GLU A 17 -12.88 3.46 7.20
C GLU A 17 -13.55 2.75 6.00
N ALA A 18 -13.15 1.50 5.70
CA ALA A 18 -13.77 0.74 4.62
C ALA A 18 -14.97 -0.08 5.08
N SER A 19 -16.00 -0.12 4.23
CA SER A 19 -17.08 -1.09 4.34
C SER A 19 -16.59 -2.52 4.11
N PRO A 20 -17.33 -3.56 4.57
CA PRO A 20 -16.98 -4.96 4.31
C PRO A 20 -16.82 -5.27 2.81
N THR A 21 -17.64 -4.66 1.95
CA THR A 21 -17.57 -4.84 0.49
C THR A 21 -16.28 -4.26 -0.10
N GLN A 22 -15.86 -3.09 0.38
CA GLN A 22 -14.59 -2.48 -0.05
C GLN A 22 -13.39 -3.30 0.40
N LEU A 23 -13.42 -3.86 1.62
CA LEU A 23 -12.36 -4.78 2.07
C LEU A 23 -12.31 -6.07 1.24
N ALA A 24 -13.48 -6.61 0.88
CA ALA A 24 -13.54 -7.76 -0.02
C ALA A 24 -12.93 -7.43 -1.40
N PHE A 25 -13.23 -6.25 -1.95
CA PHE A 25 -12.60 -5.78 -3.20
C PHE A 25 -11.08 -5.68 -3.09
N VAL A 26 -10.55 -5.14 -1.99
CA VAL A 26 -9.10 -5.07 -1.74
C VAL A 26 -8.50 -6.48 -1.76
N ARG A 27 -9.09 -7.43 -1.03
CA ARG A 27 -8.62 -8.82 -1.00
C ARG A 27 -8.62 -9.48 -2.39
N VAL A 28 -9.63 -9.21 -3.22
CA VAL A 28 -9.66 -9.67 -4.62
C VAL A 28 -8.49 -9.10 -5.42
N CYS A 29 -8.16 -7.81 -5.23
CA CYS A 29 -7.01 -7.19 -5.88
C CYS A 29 -5.66 -7.79 -5.43
N LEU A 30 -5.62 -8.47 -4.28
CA LEU A 30 -4.42 -9.07 -3.70
C LEU A 30 -4.35 -10.59 -3.85
N ASN A 31 -5.36 -11.25 -4.44
CA ASN A 31 -5.55 -12.69 -4.39
C ASN A 31 -4.37 -13.53 -4.94
N GLU A 32 -3.63 -12.98 -5.92
CA GLU A 32 -2.48 -13.67 -6.52
C GLU A 32 -1.13 -13.27 -5.90
N LEU A 33 -1.15 -12.41 -4.88
CA LEU A 33 0.04 -11.88 -4.24
C LEU A 33 0.18 -12.45 -2.84
N PHE A 34 1.41 -12.83 -2.49
CA PHE A 34 1.74 -13.11 -1.11
C PHE A 34 1.54 -11.82 -0.28
N ASN A 35 0.60 -11.88 0.66
CA ASN A 35 0.27 -10.77 1.53
C ASN A 35 -0.06 -11.24 2.95
N ILE A 36 0.19 -10.36 3.90
CA ILE A 36 -0.22 -10.52 5.30
C ILE A 36 -1.24 -9.43 5.59
N GLU A 37 -2.40 -9.80 6.12
CA GLU A 37 -3.46 -8.88 6.53
C GLU A 37 -3.59 -8.84 8.06
N ILE A 38 -3.54 -7.64 8.66
CA ILE A 38 -3.77 -7.38 10.08
C ILE A 38 -4.55 -6.07 10.21
N ASP A 39 -5.76 -6.08 10.75
CA ASP A 39 -6.56 -4.88 11.03
C ASP A 39 -6.61 -3.85 9.87
N ASN A 40 -7.03 -4.31 8.68
CA ASN A 40 -7.08 -3.50 7.45
C ASN A 40 -5.72 -2.96 6.97
N LEU A 41 -4.61 -3.45 7.52
CA LEU A 41 -3.26 -3.24 7.04
C LEU A 41 -2.81 -4.48 6.28
N PHE A 42 -2.32 -4.28 5.06
CA PHE A 42 -1.79 -5.34 4.21
C PHE A 42 -0.33 -5.06 3.93
N VAL A 43 0.52 -6.08 4.09
CA VAL A 43 1.92 -6.03 3.65
C VAL A 43 2.07 -6.98 2.47
N VAL A 44 2.41 -6.43 1.31
CA VAL A 44 2.38 -7.15 0.03
C VAL A 44 3.75 -7.08 -0.64
N SER A 45 4.30 -8.22 -1.05
CA SER A 45 5.50 -8.24 -1.90
C SER A 45 5.09 -7.94 -3.35
N CYS A 46 5.41 -6.75 -3.86
CA CYS A 46 4.99 -6.34 -5.20
C CYS A 46 6.01 -5.43 -5.91
N LEU A 47 5.75 -5.16 -7.19
CA LEU A 47 6.47 -4.15 -7.97
C LEU A 47 5.83 -2.75 -7.77
N LYS A 48 6.59 -1.68 -8.03
CA LYS A 48 6.07 -0.30 -7.98
C LYS A 48 4.87 -0.08 -8.92
N SER A 49 4.87 -0.74 -10.09
CA SER A 49 3.75 -0.70 -11.04
C SER A 49 2.45 -1.19 -10.42
N PHE A 50 2.50 -2.23 -9.58
CA PHE A 50 1.32 -2.73 -8.88
C PHE A 50 0.74 -1.67 -7.94
N LYS A 51 1.58 -0.98 -7.14
CA LYS A 51 1.13 0.13 -6.27
C LYS A 51 0.35 1.18 -7.08
N ASN A 52 0.88 1.58 -8.24
CA ASN A 52 0.25 2.59 -9.09
C ASN A 52 -1.08 2.10 -9.70
N THR A 53 -1.14 0.84 -10.14
CA THR A 53 -2.40 0.25 -10.62
C THR A 53 -3.43 0.13 -9.50
N LEU A 54 -2.99 -0.23 -8.30
CA LEU A 54 -3.87 -0.35 -7.14
C LEU A 54 -4.43 1.01 -6.72
N ASP A 55 -3.62 2.08 -6.72
CA ASP A 55 -4.07 3.46 -6.46
C ASP A 55 -5.28 3.85 -7.33
N ILE A 56 -5.19 3.58 -8.64
CA ILE A 56 -6.27 3.89 -9.59
C ILE A 56 -7.55 3.11 -9.23
N LYS A 57 -7.42 1.82 -8.94
CA LYS A 57 -8.55 0.95 -8.58
C LYS A 57 -9.21 1.38 -7.27
N LEU A 58 -8.42 1.66 -6.24
CA LEU A 58 -8.96 2.06 -4.93
C LEU A 58 -9.64 3.42 -4.97
N LYS A 59 -9.12 4.38 -5.75
CA LYS A 59 -9.77 5.67 -6.00
C LYS A 59 -11.11 5.51 -6.71
N ALA A 60 -11.19 4.64 -7.71
CA ALA A 60 -12.43 4.37 -8.45
C ALA A 60 -13.54 3.81 -7.53
N GLU A 61 -13.17 3.01 -6.53
CA GLU A 61 -14.07 2.45 -5.51
C GLU A 61 -14.34 3.40 -4.32
N GLY A 62 -13.82 4.64 -4.36
CA GLY A 62 -13.99 5.63 -3.29
C GLY A 62 -13.38 5.19 -1.95
N ILE A 63 -12.34 4.35 -1.97
CA ILE A 63 -11.71 3.80 -0.77
C ILE A 63 -10.69 4.81 -0.23
N LYS A 64 -10.72 5.10 1.07
CA LYS A 64 -9.69 5.90 1.74
C LYS A 64 -8.52 5.00 2.13
N TYR A 65 -7.29 5.42 1.85
CA TYR A 65 -6.12 4.57 2.09
C TYR A 65 -4.81 5.35 2.19
N ILE A 66 -3.79 4.62 2.68
CA ILE A 66 -2.37 4.96 2.57
C ILE A 66 -1.67 3.78 1.89
N LEU A 67 -0.92 4.06 0.82
CA LEU A 67 -0.07 3.11 0.10
C LEU A 67 1.39 3.54 0.23
N VAL A 68 2.20 2.77 0.92
CA VAL A 68 3.64 3.02 1.08
C VAL A 68 4.40 1.93 0.35
N TYR A 69 5.03 2.25 -0.77
CA TYR A 69 5.95 1.34 -1.45
C TYR A 69 7.37 1.61 -0.99
N ILE A 70 8.07 0.57 -0.56
CA ILE A 70 9.44 0.63 -0.08
C ILE A 70 10.31 -0.23 -0.98
N ASN A 71 11.44 0.32 -1.43
CA ASN A 71 12.48 -0.40 -2.14
C ASN A 71 13.83 -0.01 -1.56
N HIS A 72 14.54 -0.96 -0.95
CA HIS A 72 15.85 -0.73 -0.33
C HIS A 72 16.87 -0.04 -1.24
N LYS A 73 16.78 -0.20 -2.56
CA LYS A 73 17.70 0.41 -3.52
C LYS A 73 17.32 1.83 -3.94
N THR A 74 16.03 2.15 -3.96
CA THR A 74 15.53 3.39 -4.58
C THR A 74 14.71 4.27 -3.62
N GLY A 75 14.63 3.88 -2.35
CA GLY A 75 13.86 4.60 -1.33
C GLY A 75 12.38 4.20 -1.28
N ALA A 76 11.60 5.05 -0.62
CA ALA A 76 10.16 4.88 -0.43
C ALA A 76 9.35 5.87 -1.28
N ASP A 77 8.07 5.55 -1.47
CA ASP A 77 7.11 6.35 -2.20
C ASP A 77 5.72 6.13 -1.62
N VAL A 78 4.98 7.21 -1.37
CA VAL A 78 3.67 7.17 -0.71
C VAL A 78 2.58 7.73 -1.61
N LEU A 79 1.41 7.08 -1.60
CA LEU A 79 0.18 7.60 -2.17
C LEU A 79 -0.92 7.53 -1.12
N VAL A 80 -1.73 8.58 -1.04
CA VAL A 80 -2.84 8.64 -0.10
C VAL A 80 -4.12 9.06 -0.81
N ASN A 81 -5.25 8.60 -0.28
CA ASN A 81 -6.57 9.03 -0.73
C ASN A 81 -7.51 9.23 0.46
N GLY A 82 -8.30 10.30 0.45
CA GLY A 82 -9.29 10.58 1.49
C GLY A 82 -8.73 11.06 2.84
N ILE A 83 -7.50 11.59 2.82
CA ILE A 83 -6.82 12.24 3.97
C ILE A 83 -6.68 13.74 3.66
N ASN A 84 -6.73 14.59 4.69
CA ASN A 84 -6.58 16.03 4.52
C ASN A 84 -5.16 16.41 4.06
N ASN A 85 -5.03 17.44 3.21
CA ASN A 85 -3.74 17.87 2.66
C ASN A 85 -2.62 18.10 3.70
N PRO A 86 -2.85 18.72 4.88
CA PRO A 86 -1.81 18.88 5.90
C PRO A 86 -1.26 17.56 6.44
N ASP A 87 -2.12 16.54 6.59
CA ASP A 87 -1.76 15.22 7.09
C ASP A 87 -0.97 14.44 6.04
N THR A 88 -1.34 14.57 4.76
CA THR A 88 -0.59 14.02 3.62
C THR A 88 0.85 14.51 3.60
N ILE A 89 1.06 15.83 3.71
CA ILE A 89 2.40 16.44 3.73
C ILE A 89 3.21 15.92 4.93
N SER A 90 2.57 15.80 6.08
CA SER A 90 3.20 15.27 7.30
C SER A 90 3.62 13.81 7.14
N LEU A 91 2.77 12.98 6.53
CA LEU A 91 3.07 11.58 6.23
C LEU A 91 4.20 11.43 5.22
N GLU A 92 4.18 12.20 4.13
CA GLU A 92 5.26 12.24 3.14
C GLU A 92 6.59 12.57 3.83
N LYS A 93 6.61 13.59 4.70
CA LYS A 93 7.81 13.94 5.44
C LYS A 93 8.30 12.80 6.33
N ILE A 94 7.44 12.17 7.13
CA ILE A 94 7.82 11.06 8.03
C ILE A 94 8.37 9.86 7.25
N ILE A 95 7.77 9.55 6.09
CA ILE A 95 8.14 8.38 5.28
C ILE A 95 9.44 8.63 4.51
N LEU A 96 9.70 9.87 4.12
CA LEU A 96 10.85 10.24 3.29
C LEU A 96 12.02 10.83 4.10
N ASP A 97 11.84 11.21 5.36
CA ASP A 97 12.93 11.52 6.30
C ASP A 97 13.72 10.23 6.61
N THR A 98 14.67 9.93 5.73
CA THR A 98 15.71 8.91 5.91
C THR A 98 17.05 9.44 5.43
#